data_AF-A0A0T1XPN2-F1
#
_entry.id   AF-A0A0T1XPN2-F1
#
_cell.length_a   1.000
_cell.length_b   1.000
_cell.length_c   1.000
_cell.angle_alpha   90.00
_cell.angle_beta   90.00
_cell.angle_gamma   90.00
#
_symmetry.space_group_name_H-M   'P 1'
#
loop_
_entity.id
_entity.type
_entity.pdbx_description
1 polymer ?
#
loop_
_entity_poly.entity_id
_entity_poly.type
_entity_poly.pdbx_seq_one_letter_code
_entity_poly.pdbx_strand_id
1 'polypeptide(L)'
;MAYTAHYDHSESESPTFAVVGSDDRIASPSSRESRIAELKRLGTRVEYREYASVGHGLGTGMGTTAEGWIINATMFWKRSR
;
A
#
# COMPACT_ATOMS: atom_id res chain seq x y z
N MET A 1 1.72 -4.70 3.50
CA MET A 1 1.13 -4.24 4.78
C MET A 1 -0.18 -3.51 4.45
N ALA A 2 -1.26 -3.69 5.21
CA ALA A 2 -2.39 -2.76 5.16
C ALA A 2 -1.92 -1.49 5.88
N TYR A 3 -1.71 -0.42 5.14
CA TYR A 3 -0.76 0.62 5.50
C TYR A 3 -1.47 1.68 6.36
N THR A 4 -1.09 1.84 7.64
CA THR A 4 -1.87 2.66 8.60
C THR A 4 -1.35 4.07 8.83
N ALA A 5 -0.04 4.34 8.94
CA ALA A 5 0.56 5.69 8.78
C ALA A 5 2.04 5.58 9.10
N HIS A 6 2.89 5.48 8.09
CA HIS A 6 4.34 5.57 8.28
C HIS A 6 4.84 6.57 7.24
N TYR A 7 5.51 7.62 7.72
CA TYR A 7 5.90 8.80 6.95
C TYR A 7 7.42 8.93 6.80
N ASP A 8 8.17 8.39 7.76
CA ASP A 8 9.62 8.41 7.73
C ASP A 8 10.17 7.53 6.60
N HIS A 9 11.38 7.88 6.17
CA HIS A 9 12.21 7.11 5.26
C HIS A 9 13.68 7.27 5.65
N SER A 10 14.47 6.25 5.34
CA SER A 10 15.93 6.22 5.46
C SER A 10 16.57 6.35 4.07
N GLU A 11 17.89 6.48 4.00
CA GLU A 11 18.63 6.53 2.73
C GLU A 11 18.47 5.24 1.90
N SER A 12 18.15 4.11 2.55
CA SER A 12 17.93 2.81 1.91
C SER A 12 16.68 2.15 2.47
N GLU A 13 15.61 2.15 1.68
CA GLU A 13 14.31 1.62 2.09
C GLU A 13 14.09 0.21 1.54
N SER A 14 13.49 -0.65 2.37
CA SER A 14 13.11 -2.00 1.94
C SER A 14 11.97 -1.96 0.91
N PRO A 15 11.86 -2.96 0.03
CA PRO A 15 10.72 -3.09 -0.88
C PRO A 15 9.40 -2.93 -0.14
N THR A 16 8.49 -2.10 -0.68
CA THR A 16 7.25 -1.73 -0.01
C THR A 16 6.04 -2.14 -0.83
N PHE A 17 5.11 -2.87 -0.21
CA PHE A 17 3.78 -3.14 -0.76
C PHE A 17 2.71 -2.51 0.13
N ALA A 18 1.96 -1.56 -0.42
CA ALA A 18 0.94 -0.78 0.28
C ALA A 18 -0.40 -0.85 -0.44
N VAL A 19 -1.48 -0.93 0.35
CA VAL A 19 -2.86 -0.91 -0.13
C VAL A 19 -3.68 0.04 0.72
N VAL A 20 -4.67 0.69 0.10
CA VAL A 20 -5.63 1.57 0.77
C VAL A 20 -6.96 1.53 0.03
N GLY A 21 -8.05 1.85 0.72
CA GLY A 21 -9.35 2.06 0.10
C GLY A 21 -9.59 3.54 -0.21
N SER A 22 -10.25 3.86 -1.32
CA SER A 22 -10.55 5.25 -1.71
C SER A 22 -11.40 6.00 -0.69
N ASP A 23 -12.19 5.26 0.09
CA ASP A 23 -13.16 5.80 1.06
C ASP A 23 -12.60 5.71 2.50
N ASP A 24 -11.31 5.43 2.66
CA ASP A 24 -10.62 5.44 3.94
C ASP A 24 -10.52 6.87 4.48
N ARG A 25 -11.33 7.18 5.49
CA ARG A 25 -11.37 8.50 6.15
C ARG A 25 -10.43 8.61 7.35
N ILE A 26 -9.75 7.53 7.73
CA ILE A 26 -8.80 7.48 8.86
C ILE A 26 -7.37 7.59 8.34
N ALA A 27 -7.05 6.88 7.26
CA ALA A 27 -5.75 6.86 6.60
C ALA A 27 -5.93 7.16 5.11
N SER A 28 -6.27 8.41 4.77
CA SER A 28 -6.63 8.78 3.40
C SER A 28 -5.52 8.48 2.38
N PRO A 29 -5.88 8.11 1.13
CA PRO A 29 -4.90 7.88 0.07
C PRO A 29 -3.95 9.07 -0.15
N SER A 30 -4.50 10.29 -0.13
CA SER A 30 -3.75 11.54 -0.32
C SER A 30 -2.62 11.74 0.71
N SER A 31 -2.80 11.27 1.94
CA SER A 31 -1.77 11.31 2.97
C SER A 31 -0.55 10.43 2.64
N ARG A 32 -0.68 9.48 1.72
CA ARG A 32 0.37 8.48 1.44
C ARG A 32 1.08 8.66 0.12
N GLU A 33 0.50 9.43 -0.79
CA GLU A 33 1.07 9.69 -2.12
C GLU A 33 2.49 10.27 -2.01
N SER A 34 2.72 11.21 -1.09
CA SER A 34 4.03 11.82 -0.87
C SER A 34 5.12 10.80 -0.50
N ARG A 35 4.82 9.85 0.40
CA ARG A 35 5.81 8.82 0.76
C ARG A 35 6.02 7.80 -0.35
N ILE A 36 4.95 7.39 -1.03
CA ILE A 36 5.07 6.47 -2.18
C ILE A 36 5.90 7.11 -3.29
N ALA A 37 5.72 8.41 -3.54
CA ALA A 37 6.52 9.17 -4.47
C ALA A 37 7.99 9.21 -4.04
N GLU A 38 8.26 9.48 -2.76
CA GLU A 38 9.63 9.53 -2.23
C GLU A 38 10.34 8.17 -2.33
N LEU A 39 9.67 7.08 -1.94
CA LEU A 39 10.24 5.73 -2.07
C LEU A 39 10.57 5.40 -3.53
N LYS A 40 9.68 5.75 -4.47
CA LYS A 40 9.94 5.57 -5.91
C LYS A 40 11.14 6.40 -6.36
N ARG A 41 11.27 7.65 -5.86
CA ARG A 41 12.40 8.55 -6.15
C ARG A 41 13.73 7.97 -5.66
N LEU A 42 13.74 7.30 -4.51
CA LEU A 42 14.91 6.60 -3.94
C LEU A 42 15.26 5.30 -4.69
N GLY A 43 14.48 4.91 -5.71
CA GLY A 43 14.69 3.65 -6.44
C GLY A 43 14.19 2.41 -5.69
N THR A 44 13.49 2.59 -4.58
CA THR A 44 12.90 1.49 -3.82
C THR A 44 11.83 0.80 -4.65
N ARG A 45 11.82 -0.53 -4.60
CA ARG A 45 10.76 -1.31 -5.24
C ARG A 45 9.45 -1.09 -4.49
N VAL A 46 8.52 -0.38 -5.10
CA VAL A 46 7.21 -0.07 -4.50
C VAL A 46 6.06 -0.55 -5.37
N GLU A 47 5.07 -1.18 -4.74
CA GLU A 47 3.76 -1.42 -5.32
C GLU A 47 2.70 -0.81 -4.41
N TYR A 48 1.92 0.13 -4.96
CA TYR A 48 0.84 0.83 -4.27
C TYR A 48 -0.46 0.57 -5.03
N ARG A 49 -1.52 0.17 -4.31
CA ARG A 49 -2.84 -0.08 -4.90
C ARG A 49 -3.91 0.61 -4.09
N GLU A 50 -4.76 1.33 -4.80
CA GLU A 50 -5.97 1.92 -4.25
C GLU A 50 -7.20 1.13 -4.73
N TYR A 51 -8.12 0.85 -3.82
CA TYR A 51 -9.34 0.08 -4.10
C TYR A 51 -10.57 0.96 -3.91
N ALA A 52 -11.35 1.11 -4.98
CA ALA A 52 -12.55 1.95 -5.00
C ALA A 52 -13.65 1.44 -4.07
N SER A 53 -14.35 2.35 -3.39
CA SER A 53 -15.48 2.03 -2.50
C SER A 53 -15.13 1.15 -1.30
N VAL A 54 -13.86 1.19 -0.87
CA VAL A 54 -13.38 0.48 0.33
C VAL A 54 -13.02 1.52 1.38
N GLY A 55 -13.57 1.34 2.59
CA GLY A 55 -13.26 2.18 3.75
C GLY A 55 -12.02 1.68 4.53
N HIS A 56 -11.80 2.29 5.69
CA HIS A 56 -10.76 1.83 6.60
C HIS A 56 -11.01 0.39 7.06
N GLY A 57 -9.94 -0.38 7.31
CA GLY A 57 -10.06 -1.72 7.86
C GLY A 57 -10.43 -2.80 6.83
N LEU A 58 -9.80 -2.77 5.66
CA LEU A 58 -10.06 -3.69 4.53
C LEU A 58 -9.92 -5.21 4.83
N GLY A 59 -9.26 -5.60 5.93
CA GLY A 59 -9.14 -7.02 6.31
C GLY A 59 -8.58 -7.90 5.19
N THR A 60 -9.30 -8.98 4.84
CA THR A 60 -8.95 -9.84 3.70
C THR A 60 -9.38 -9.26 2.34
N GLY A 61 -10.23 -8.23 2.34
CA GLY A 61 -10.83 -7.62 1.16
C GLY A 61 -11.99 -8.44 0.56
N MET A 62 -12.37 -9.56 1.16
CA MET A 62 -13.43 -10.44 0.62
C MET A 62 -14.77 -9.69 0.50
N GLY A 63 -15.44 -9.83 -0.65
CA GLY A 63 -16.69 -9.13 -0.94
C GLY A 63 -16.51 -7.64 -1.27
N THR A 64 -15.27 -7.18 -1.51
CA THR A 64 -14.97 -5.80 -1.89
C THR A 64 -14.11 -5.76 -3.16
N THR A 65 -13.87 -4.56 -3.70
CA THR A 65 -12.92 -4.37 -4.82
C THR A 65 -11.47 -4.67 -4.43
N ALA A 66 -11.17 -4.78 -3.13
CA ALA A 66 -9.86 -5.19 -2.62
C ALA A 66 -9.65 -6.70 -2.60
N GLU A 67 -10.64 -7.52 -2.99
CA GLU A 67 -10.50 -8.98 -2.97
C GLU A 67 -9.27 -9.45 -3.76
N GLY A 68 -8.50 -10.36 -3.17
CA GLY A 68 -7.26 -10.87 -3.77
C GLY A 68 -6.01 -10.00 -3.53
N TRP A 69 -6.10 -8.87 -2.81
CA TRP A 69 -4.93 -8.04 -2.52
C TRP A 69 -3.80 -8.80 -1.80
N ILE A 70 -4.13 -9.80 -0.98
CA ILE A 70 -3.17 -10.66 -0.27
C ILE A 70 -2.35 -11.50 -1.26
N ILE A 71 -2.97 -11.99 -2.34
CA ILE A 71 -2.27 -12.74 -3.39
C ILE A 71 -1.30 -11.80 -4.12
N ASN A 72 -1.75 -10.59 -4.45
CA ASN A 72 -0.91 -9.57 -5.05
C ASN A 72 0.31 -9.24 -4.18
N ALA A 73 0.10 -9.07 -2.86
CA ALA A 73 1.18 -8.87 -1.90
C ALA A 73 2.17 -10.05 -1.88
N THR A 74 1.66 -11.28 -1.87
CA THR A 74 2.48 -12.49 -1.88
C THR A 74 3.35 -12.57 -3.14
N MET A 75 2.78 -12.24 -4.29
CA MET A 75 3.50 -12.21 -5.56
C MET A 75 4.56 -11.10 -5.60
N PHE A 76 4.28 -9.93 -5.02
CA PHE A 76 5.28 -8.89 -4.84
C PHE A 76 6.48 -9.41 -4.05
N TRP A 77 6.26 -10.00 -2.87
CA TRP A 77 7.37 -10.47 -2.03
C TRP A 77 8.18 -11.60 -2.65
N LYS A 78 7.56 -12.49 -3.44
CA LYS A 78 8.29 -13.51 -4.20
C LYS A 78 9.27 -12.90 -5.21
N ARG A 79 8.94 -11.75 -5.79
CA ARG A 79 9.80 -11.00 -6.74
C ARG A 79 10.79 -10.07 -6.07
N SER A 80 10.61 -9.81 -4.78
CA SER A 80 11.46 -8.92 -3.97
C SER A 80 12.50 -9.70 -3.14
N ARG A 81 12.68 -10.99 -3.46
CA ARG A 81 13.79 -11.81 -2.98
C ARG A 81 15.05 -11.54 -3.79
#